data_AF-I0BBQ6-F1
#
_entry.id   AF-I0BBQ6-F1
#
_cell.length_a   1.000
_cell.length_b   1.000
_cell.length_c   1.000
_cell.angle_alpha   90.00
_cell.angle_beta   90.00
_cell.angle_gamma   90.00
#
_symmetry.space_group_name_H-M   'P 1'
#
loop_
_entity.id
_entity.type
_entity.pdbx_description
1 polymer ?
#
loop_
_entity_poly.entity_id
_entity_poly.type
_entity_poly.pdbx_seq_one_letter_code
_entity_poly.pdbx_strand_id
1 'polypeptide(L)'
;MGTIGTGFFLQELWKIISLGMLPIAVLTYLYKKKIVAVNLKYLILLSLAVYLCSIVWTTKSIYALLLVFIPLVLTMNYPDSKPVLFIGAVIIGYVAVLSFGYPDQVFVGLPAERVSGARVNVIQVFFLVTLALYMLSKNNIRTLVQTSAMLKENQEQKEQNEKLLGELRSSIEYLTDFSSQLRQNIEVTGRTARDIAVTFHEISKGAELQATSISEISDSMNRIDSYVGDVLRVNTYVTELAGTARQETEKGNGNVKTLFTNIQTVEETAASTSQVMEQLNSKMGEIDTILSAIQEIASQTNLLSLNASIEAARAGEAGKGFSVVATEIRKLAEHSERSAKDISGIMGELRAQSNNVSAQIQLSNQSVEKCVLAMGEVEESFRTIHRHIQGVSETTESVKAKSESLDSTLKEVSAQTETVAAVTEESSAGVEQTLESNMEQTRRIEGIVEEFDKLDQMIANLSLLAQNQK
;
A
#
# COMPACT_ATOMS: atom_id res chain seq x y z
N MET A 1 -112.02 -26.12 90.33
CA MET A 1 -111.48 -25.23 91.36
C MET A 1 -109.97 -25.45 91.40
N GLY A 2 -109.07 -24.51 91.13
CA GLY A 2 -109.22 -23.07 91.03
C GLY A 2 -108.36 -22.47 89.90
N THR A 3 -108.89 -21.37 89.39
CA THR A 3 -108.28 -20.38 88.51
C THR A 3 -107.01 -19.80 89.15
N ILE A 4 -105.84 -20.24 88.66
CA ILE A 4 -104.50 -19.64 88.82
C ILE A 4 -103.82 -19.89 87.46
N GLY A 5 -103.41 -18.96 86.61
CA GLY A 5 -103.51 -17.51 86.51
C GLY A 5 -102.79 -17.18 85.20
N THR A 6 -103.51 -17.11 84.07
CA THR A 6 -102.95 -16.76 82.75
C THR A 6 -102.27 -15.38 82.75
N GLY A 7 -102.56 -14.52 83.74
CA GLY A 7 -101.84 -13.27 83.99
C GLY A 7 -100.40 -13.43 84.49
N PHE A 8 -100.02 -14.53 85.15
CA PHE A 8 -98.67 -14.71 85.70
C PHE A 8 -97.64 -15.04 84.60
N PHE A 9 -98.02 -15.89 83.64
CA PHE A 9 -97.17 -16.20 82.48
C PHE A 9 -97.04 -15.01 81.52
N LEU A 10 -98.14 -14.26 81.27
CA LEU A 10 -98.06 -13.06 80.43
C LEU A 10 -97.24 -11.94 81.07
N GLN A 11 -97.26 -11.78 82.41
CA GLN A 11 -96.44 -10.77 83.09
C GLN A 11 -94.94 -11.07 83.01
N GLU A 12 -94.52 -12.31 83.23
CA GLU A 12 -93.10 -12.69 83.10
C GLU A 12 -92.61 -12.65 81.64
N LEU A 13 -93.47 -13.00 80.68
CA LEU A 13 -93.15 -12.90 79.25
C LEU A 13 -93.03 -11.44 78.78
N TRP A 14 -93.89 -10.53 79.25
CA TRP A 14 -93.76 -9.10 78.99
C TRP A 14 -92.50 -8.49 79.59
N LYS A 15 -92.07 -8.93 80.79
CA LYS A 15 -90.79 -8.51 81.38
C LYS A 15 -89.60 -8.92 80.49
N ILE A 16 -89.55 -10.17 80.03
CA ILE A 16 -88.46 -10.66 79.17
C ILE A 16 -88.45 -9.94 77.81
N ILE A 17 -89.62 -9.71 77.20
CA ILE A 17 -89.72 -9.00 75.91
C ILE A 17 -89.33 -7.52 76.07
N SER A 18 -89.79 -6.85 77.13
CA SER A 18 -89.48 -5.43 77.38
C SER A 18 -87.98 -5.21 77.67
N LEU A 19 -87.32 -6.15 78.36
CA LEU A 19 -85.89 -6.06 78.66
C LEU A 19 -84.99 -6.43 77.48
N GLY A 20 -85.49 -7.17 76.49
CA GLY A 20 -84.71 -7.58 75.31
C GLY A 20 -84.92 -6.71 74.07
N MET A 21 -86.16 -6.41 73.69
CA MET A 21 -86.48 -5.74 72.42
C MET A 21 -86.23 -4.23 72.44
N LEU A 22 -86.40 -3.59 73.61
CA LEU A 22 -86.27 -2.13 73.75
C LEU A 22 -84.80 -1.66 73.62
N PRO A 23 -83.80 -2.33 74.24
CA PRO A 23 -82.39 -2.03 74.02
C PRO A 23 -81.94 -2.28 72.56
N ILE A 24 -82.45 -3.33 71.92
CA ILE A 24 -82.11 -3.65 70.52
C ILE A 24 -82.64 -2.56 69.56
N ALA A 25 -83.87 -2.06 69.77
CA ALA A 25 -84.42 -0.97 68.97
C ALA A 25 -83.63 0.34 69.15
N VAL A 26 -83.24 0.68 70.38
CA VAL A 26 -82.41 1.85 70.70
C VAL A 26 -81.01 1.72 70.08
N LEU A 27 -80.40 0.54 70.15
CA LEU A 27 -79.10 0.26 69.53
C LEU A 27 -79.15 0.34 68.00
N THR A 28 -80.22 -0.18 67.39
CA THR A 28 -80.44 -0.10 65.94
C THR A 28 -80.60 1.35 65.49
N TYR A 29 -81.30 2.18 66.28
CA TYR A 29 -81.43 3.61 66.04
C TYR A 29 -80.08 4.35 66.17
N LEU A 30 -79.32 4.06 67.23
CA LEU A 30 -78.00 4.67 67.46
C LEU A 30 -76.97 4.28 66.39
N TYR A 31 -77.00 3.04 65.89
CA TYR A 31 -76.15 2.60 64.77
C TYR A 31 -76.48 3.36 63.49
N LYS A 32 -77.77 3.51 63.15
CA LYS A 32 -78.20 4.27 61.96
C LYS A 32 -77.80 5.75 62.02
N LYS A 33 -77.82 6.38 63.20
CA LYS A 33 -77.47 7.80 63.36
C LYS A 33 -75.96 8.07 63.48
N LYS A 34 -75.08 7.05 63.55
CA LYS A 34 -73.61 7.17 63.71
C LYS A 34 -73.14 8.01 64.91
N ILE A 35 -73.99 8.29 65.90
CA ILE A 35 -73.70 9.27 66.96
C ILE A 35 -72.63 8.78 67.96
N VAL A 36 -72.33 7.48 68.07
CA VAL A 36 -71.36 6.97 69.07
C VAL A 36 -70.56 5.73 68.62
N ALA A 37 -69.77 5.80 67.55
CA ALA A 37 -69.09 4.61 66.98
C ALA A 37 -68.15 3.86 67.96
N VAL A 38 -67.38 4.58 68.79
CA VAL A 38 -66.40 3.95 69.71
C VAL A 38 -67.07 3.28 70.92
N ASN A 39 -68.14 3.87 71.45
CA ASN A 39 -68.86 3.27 72.58
C ASN A 39 -69.96 2.31 72.13
N LEU A 40 -70.28 2.23 70.84
CA LEU A 40 -71.33 1.34 70.34
C LEU A 40 -71.03 -0.13 70.66
N LYS A 41 -69.77 -0.57 70.53
CA LYS A 41 -69.38 -1.94 70.91
C LYS A 41 -69.66 -2.23 72.38
N TYR A 42 -69.31 -1.29 73.27
CA TYR A 42 -69.61 -1.41 74.70
C TYR A 42 -71.11 -1.41 74.97
N LEU A 43 -71.88 -0.57 74.27
CA LEU A 43 -73.32 -0.44 74.43
C LEU A 43 -74.07 -1.70 73.98
N ILE A 44 -73.69 -2.29 72.84
CA ILE A 44 -74.24 -3.56 72.34
C ILE A 44 -73.97 -4.67 73.33
N LEU A 45 -72.71 -4.84 73.72
CA LEU A 45 -72.29 -5.93 74.60
C LEU A 45 -72.87 -5.78 76.01
N LEU A 46 -72.95 -4.56 76.53
CA LEU A 46 -73.58 -4.27 77.82
C LEU A 46 -75.08 -4.56 77.79
N SER A 47 -75.80 -4.15 76.72
CA SER A 47 -77.23 -4.45 76.58
C SER A 47 -77.52 -5.95 76.53
N LEU A 48 -76.67 -6.70 75.82
CA LEU A 48 -76.78 -8.15 75.71
C LEU A 48 -76.44 -8.81 77.05
N ALA A 49 -75.42 -8.32 77.76
CA ALA A 49 -75.09 -8.78 79.10
C ALA A 49 -76.26 -8.54 80.07
N VAL A 50 -76.86 -7.34 80.09
CA VAL A 50 -78.02 -7.02 80.93
C VAL A 50 -79.22 -7.92 80.62
N TYR A 51 -79.51 -8.15 79.33
CA TYR A 51 -80.60 -9.03 78.91
C TYR A 51 -80.38 -10.48 79.39
N LEU A 52 -79.18 -11.03 79.17
CA LEU A 52 -78.86 -12.40 79.58
C LEU A 52 -78.81 -12.52 81.10
N CYS A 53 -78.29 -11.52 81.81
CA CYS A 53 -78.36 -11.44 83.27
C CYS A 53 -79.82 -11.53 83.76
N SER A 54 -80.77 -10.82 83.14
CA SER A 54 -82.18 -10.95 83.52
C SER A 54 -82.76 -12.35 83.31
N ILE A 55 -82.30 -13.08 82.30
CA ILE A 55 -82.71 -14.49 82.09
C ILE A 55 -82.16 -15.37 83.22
N VAL A 56 -80.91 -15.14 83.65
CA VAL A 56 -80.31 -15.85 84.79
C VAL A 56 -81.12 -15.65 86.07
N TRP A 57 -81.55 -14.40 86.33
CA TRP A 57 -82.37 -14.07 87.50
C TRP A 57 -83.68 -14.86 87.55
N THR A 58 -84.31 -15.10 86.40
CA THR A 58 -85.65 -15.71 86.31
C THR A 58 -85.60 -17.24 86.37
N THR A 59 -84.56 -17.85 85.80
CA THR A 59 -84.47 -19.31 85.58
C THR A 59 -84.11 -20.09 86.86
N LYS A 60 -83.51 -19.44 87.87
CA LYS A 60 -83.12 -20.02 89.16
C LYS A 60 -82.34 -21.35 89.04
N SER A 61 -81.29 -21.35 88.22
CA SER A 61 -80.45 -22.53 87.96
C SER A 61 -78.99 -22.13 87.76
N ILE A 62 -78.07 -22.94 88.27
CA ILE A 62 -76.62 -22.74 88.09
C ILE A 62 -76.21 -22.79 86.61
N TYR A 63 -76.90 -23.58 85.78
CA TYR A 63 -76.60 -23.70 84.35
C TYR A 63 -76.92 -22.41 83.58
N ALA A 64 -77.84 -21.58 84.08
CA ALA A 64 -78.16 -20.30 83.45
C ALA A 64 -76.95 -19.35 83.43
N LEU A 65 -76.00 -19.49 84.37
CA LEU A 65 -74.76 -18.70 84.38
C LEU A 65 -73.92 -18.90 83.11
N LEU A 66 -74.04 -20.04 82.41
CA LEU A 66 -73.31 -20.27 81.16
C LEU A 66 -73.67 -19.26 80.06
N LEU A 67 -74.91 -18.74 80.06
CA LEU A 67 -75.34 -17.74 79.08
C LEU A 67 -74.56 -16.44 79.20
N VAL A 68 -74.08 -16.10 80.40
CA VAL A 68 -73.37 -14.84 80.66
C VAL A 68 -71.95 -14.86 80.04
N PHE A 69 -71.42 -16.01 79.60
CA PHE A 69 -70.18 -16.08 78.83
C PHE A 69 -70.32 -15.59 77.39
N ILE A 70 -71.52 -15.64 76.79
CA ILE A 70 -71.75 -15.24 75.38
C ILE A 70 -71.29 -13.80 75.10
N PRO A 71 -71.72 -12.77 75.85
CA PRO A 71 -71.25 -11.40 75.64
C PRO A 71 -69.74 -11.25 75.87
N LEU A 72 -69.15 -12.08 76.74
CA LEU A 72 -67.71 -12.09 77.00
C LEU A 72 -66.92 -12.62 75.80
N VAL A 73 -67.39 -13.69 75.14
CA VAL A 73 -66.76 -14.22 73.92
C VAL A 73 -66.93 -13.28 72.73
N LEU A 74 -68.09 -12.62 72.59
CA LEU A 74 -68.33 -11.67 71.49
C LEU A 74 -67.39 -10.45 71.53
N THR A 75 -66.78 -10.15 72.68
CA THR A 75 -65.73 -9.12 72.77
C THR A 75 -64.53 -9.42 71.88
N MET A 76 -64.25 -10.70 71.56
CA MET A 76 -63.12 -11.11 70.74
C MET A 76 -63.21 -10.68 69.27
N ASN A 77 -64.42 -10.40 68.77
CA ASN A 77 -64.61 -9.91 67.40
C ASN A 77 -64.17 -8.45 67.24
N TYR A 78 -63.94 -7.73 68.34
CA TYR A 78 -63.48 -6.36 68.29
C TYR A 78 -61.95 -6.32 68.45
N PRO A 79 -61.22 -5.59 67.59
CA PRO A 79 -59.77 -5.43 67.68
C PRO A 79 -59.39 -4.42 68.77
N ASP A 80 -59.92 -4.61 69.98
CA ASP A 80 -59.63 -3.83 71.18
C ASP A 80 -59.79 -4.74 72.39
N SER A 81 -58.82 -4.72 73.30
CA SER A 81 -58.82 -5.55 74.51
C SER A 81 -59.58 -4.90 75.67
N LYS A 82 -59.85 -3.59 75.61
CA LYS A 82 -60.56 -2.84 76.67
C LYS A 82 -62.01 -3.29 76.90
N PRO A 83 -62.83 -3.62 75.87
CA PRO A 83 -64.17 -4.18 76.06
C PRO A 83 -64.20 -5.46 76.88
N VAL A 84 -63.20 -6.34 76.72
CA VAL A 84 -63.11 -7.61 77.46
C VAL A 84 -63.11 -7.37 78.97
N LEU A 85 -62.26 -6.44 79.43
CA LEU A 85 -62.14 -6.09 80.85
C LEU A 85 -63.40 -5.40 81.37
N PHE A 86 -63.98 -4.47 80.60
CA PHE A 86 -65.17 -3.74 81.02
C PHE A 86 -66.39 -4.66 81.21
N ILE A 87 -66.69 -5.49 80.21
CA ILE A 87 -67.83 -6.41 80.24
C ILE A 87 -67.59 -7.54 81.24
N GLY A 88 -66.36 -8.05 81.31
CA GLY A 88 -65.98 -9.04 82.33
C GLY A 88 -66.15 -8.52 83.74
N ALA A 89 -65.75 -7.28 84.05
CA ALA A 89 -65.96 -6.67 85.37
C ALA A 89 -67.45 -6.52 85.71
N VAL A 90 -68.29 -6.09 84.75
CA VAL A 90 -69.74 -6.00 84.93
C VAL A 90 -70.37 -7.37 85.22
N ILE A 91 -69.96 -8.40 84.46
CA ILE A 91 -70.45 -9.78 84.63
C ILE A 91 -70.00 -10.35 85.97
N ILE A 92 -68.72 -10.21 86.33
CA ILE A 92 -68.19 -10.68 87.61
C ILE A 92 -68.93 -9.99 88.77
N GLY A 93 -69.16 -8.68 88.68
CA GLY A 93 -69.94 -7.94 89.67
C GLY A 93 -71.37 -8.47 89.79
N TYR A 94 -72.04 -8.72 88.67
CA TYR A 94 -73.38 -9.29 88.64
C TYR A 94 -73.43 -10.71 89.25
N VAL A 95 -72.50 -11.57 88.87
CA VAL A 95 -72.38 -12.95 89.38
C VAL A 95 -72.06 -12.95 90.88
N ALA A 96 -71.26 -11.99 91.37
CA ALA A 96 -70.98 -11.83 92.79
C ALA A 96 -72.23 -11.42 93.58
N VAL A 97 -73.00 -10.44 93.09
CA VAL A 97 -74.27 -10.01 93.70
C VAL A 97 -75.27 -11.16 93.78
N LEU A 98 -75.43 -11.92 92.69
CA LEU A 98 -76.29 -13.10 92.67
C LEU A 98 -75.84 -14.19 93.64
N SER A 99 -74.54 -14.52 93.63
CA SER A 99 -74.00 -15.64 94.40
C SER A 99 -73.97 -15.37 95.91
N PHE A 100 -73.70 -14.14 96.35
CA PHE A 100 -73.66 -13.75 97.76
C PHE A 100 -74.99 -13.26 98.31
N GLY A 101 -75.74 -12.47 97.53
CA GLY A 101 -77.00 -11.88 97.98
C GLY A 101 -78.18 -12.86 97.95
N TYR A 102 -78.18 -13.81 96.99
CA TYR A 102 -79.32 -14.71 96.76
C TYR A 102 -78.87 -16.17 96.50
N PRO A 103 -78.17 -16.81 97.46
CA PRO A 103 -77.59 -18.15 97.25
C PRO A 103 -78.66 -19.21 96.94
N ASP A 104 -79.84 -19.10 97.55
CA ASP A 104 -80.96 -20.03 97.36
C ASP A 104 -81.55 -20.00 95.95
N GLN A 105 -81.28 -18.96 95.16
CA GLN A 105 -81.76 -18.84 93.78
C GLN A 105 -80.78 -19.40 92.75
N VAL A 106 -79.48 -19.35 93.03
CA VAL A 106 -78.44 -19.75 92.08
C VAL A 106 -78.06 -21.22 92.26
N PHE A 107 -77.94 -21.68 93.50
CA PHE A 107 -77.45 -23.02 93.84
C PHE A 107 -78.59 -23.98 94.23
N VAL A 108 -79.74 -23.86 93.55
CA VAL A 108 -80.91 -24.73 93.74
C VAL A 108 -80.49 -26.20 93.53
N GLY A 109 -80.68 -27.04 94.56
CA GLY A 109 -80.35 -28.47 94.52
C GLY A 109 -78.96 -28.86 95.00
N LEU A 110 -78.11 -27.92 95.44
CA LEU A 110 -76.85 -28.24 96.11
C LEU A 110 -77.01 -28.37 97.64
N PRO A 111 -76.40 -29.38 98.28
CA PRO A 111 -76.38 -29.48 99.74
C PRO A 111 -75.68 -28.26 100.37
N ALA A 112 -76.24 -27.73 101.47
CA ALA A 112 -75.83 -26.46 102.08
C ALA A 112 -74.32 -26.36 102.38
N GLU A 113 -73.67 -27.47 102.69
CA GLU A 113 -72.22 -27.54 102.95
C GLU A 113 -71.36 -27.18 101.72
N ARG A 114 -71.84 -27.39 100.50
CA ARG A 114 -71.07 -27.12 99.25
C ARG A 114 -71.33 -25.74 98.66
N VAL A 115 -72.37 -25.04 99.10
CA VAL A 115 -72.75 -23.72 98.55
C VAL A 115 -71.66 -22.69 98.83
N SER A 116 -71.02 -22.72 100.00
CA SER A 116 -69.98 -21.73 100.33
C SER A 116 -68.78 -21.80 99.39
N GLY A 117 -68.28 -23.01 99.07
CA GLY A 117 -67.19 -23.21 98.12
C GLY A 117 -67.60 -22.95 96.66
N ALA A 118 -68.83 -23.32 96.28
CA ALA A 118 -69.34 -23.10 94.93
C ALA A 118 -69.42 -21.60 94.56
N ARG A 119 -69.76 -20.72 95.50
CA ARG A 119 -69.79 -19.25 95.29
C ARG A 119 -68.44 -18.69 94.84
N VAL A 120 -67.38 -19.05 95.55
CA VAL A 120 -66.02 -18.58 95.25
C VAL A 120 -65.54 -19.16 93.91
N ASN A 121 -65.81 -20.44 93.67
CA ASN A 121 -65.41 -21.12 92.43
C ASN A 121 -66.06 -20.48 91.19
N VAL A 122 -67.35 -20.13 91.24
CA VAL A 122 -68.04 -19.50 90.11
C VAL A 122 -67.41 -18.15 89.76
N ILE A 123 -67.18 -17.27 90.75
CA ILE A 123 -66.55 -15.96 90.54
C ILE A 123 -65.12 -16.12 90.01
N GLN A 124 -64.37 -17.08 90.56
CA GLN A 124 -63.01 -17.39 90.12
C GLN A 124 -62.97 -17.85 88.66
N VAL A 125 -63.94 -18.67 88.20
CA VAL A 125 -64.04 -19.07 86.80
C VAL A 125 -64.30 -17.86 85.89
N PHE A 126 -65.23 -16.97 86.22
CA PHE A 126 -65.48 -15.77 85.41
C PHE A 126 -64.28 -14.81 85.37
N PHE A 127 -63.55 -14.67 86.48
CA PHE A 127 -62.31 -13.92 86.54
C PHE A 127 -61.23 -14.53 85.63
N LEU A 128 -60.99 -15.84 85.74
CA LEU A 128 -60.01 -16.55 84.93
C LEU A 128 -60.35 -16.51 83.43
N VAL A 129 -61.62 -16.69 83.05
CA VAL A 129 -62.04 -16.62 81.65
C VAL A 129 -61.91 -15.19 81.10
N THR A 130 -62.28 -14.16 81.87
CA THR A 130 -62.10 -12.76 81.47
C THR A 130 -60.61 -12.43 81.26
N LEU A 131 -59.75 -12.87 82.19
CA LEU A 131 -58.30 -12.68 82.10
C LEU A 131 -57.70 -13.42 80.89
N ALA A 132 -58.13 -14.66 80.66
CA ALA A 132 -57.69 -15.46 79.52
C ALA A 132 -58.08 -14.79 78.19
N LEU A 133 -59.33 -14.31 78.07
CA LEU A 133 -59.81 -13.62 76.88
C LEU A 133 -59.10 -12.27 76.66
N TYR A 134 -58.77 -11.54 77.73
CA TYR A 134 -58.01 -10.29 77.64
C TYR A 134 -56.59 -10.55 77.11
N MET A 135 -55.91 -11.57 77.65
CA MET A 135 -54.58 -12.00 77.18
C MET A 135 -54.62 -12.42 75.71
N LEU A 136 -55.65 -13.19 75.32
CA LEU A 136 -55.84 -13.66 73.94
C LEU A 136 -56.14 -12.51 72.96
N SER A 137 -57.01 -11.56 73.34
CA SER A 137 -57.29 -10.35 72.56
C SER A 137 -56.05 -9.47 72.37
N LYS A 138 -55.26 -9.26 73.45
CA LYS A 138 -54.01 -8.50 73.39
C LYS A 138 -52.97 -9.18 72.51
N ASN A 139 -52.88 -10.51 72.54
CA ASN A 139 -51.99 -11.27 71.66
C ASN A 139 -52.40 -11.15 70.19
N ASN A 140 -53.69 -11.33 69.87
CA ASN A 140 -54.20 -11.22 68.50
C ASN A 140 -53.92 -9.85 67.87
N ILE A 141 -54.07 -8.75 68.64
CA ILE A 141 -53.76 -7.40 68.16
C ILE A 141 -52.26 -7.26 67.85
N ARG A 142 -51.37 -7.81 68.70
CA ARG A 142 -49.92 -7.81 68.45
C ARG A 142 -49.57 -8.60 67.19
N THR A 143 -50.14 -9.78 67.02
CA THR A 143 -49.91 -10.62 65.82
C THR A 143 -50.38 -9.91 64.56
N LEU A 144 -51.56 -9.28 64.57
CA LEU A 144 -52.07 -8.52 63.41
C LEU A 144 -51.14 -7.36 63.02
N VAL A 145 -50.62 -6.61 64.00
CA VAL A 145 -49.66 -5.52 63.73
C VAL A 145 -48.36 -6.08 63.14
N GLN A 146 -47.81 -7.16 63.72
CA GLN A 146 -46.59 -7.81 63.20
C GLN A 146 -46.79 -8.35 61.78
N THR A 147 -47.89 -9.04 61.49
CA THR A 147 -48.20 -9.55 60.15
C THR A 147 -48.36 -8.41 59.14
N SER A 148 -49.00 -7.30 59.53
CA SER A 148 -49.13 -6.14 58.64
C SER A 148 -47.79 -5.47 58.32
N ALA A 149 -46.88 -5.39 59.30
CA ALA A 149 -45.54 -4.86 59.10
C ALA A 149 -44.70 -5.78 58.18
N MET A 150 -44.74 -7.10 58.42
CA MET A 150 -44.04 -8.10 57.59
C MET A 150 -44.56 -8.13 56.15
N LEU A 151 -45.86 -7.92 55.92
CA LEU A 151 -46.41 -7.84 54.56
C LEU A 151 -45.92 -6.59 53.83
N LYS A 152 -45.81 -5.46 54.54
CA LYS A 152 -45.27 -4.23 53.96
C LYS A 152 -43.78 -4.37 53.60
N GLU A 153 -42.98 -4.95 54.50
CA GLU A 153 -41.55 -5.22 54.25
C GLU A 153 -41.35 -6.20 53.08
N ASN A 154 -42.11 -7.29 53.02
CA ASN A 154 -42.07 -8.22 51.88
C ASN A 154 -42.48 -7.55 50.56
N GLN A 155 -43.44 -6.63 50.60
CA GLN A 155 -43.87 -5.90 49.40
C GLN A 155 -42.78 -4.94 48.92
N GLU A 156 -42.16 -4.17 49.82
CA GLU A 156 -41.02 -3.30 49.51
C GLU A 156 -39.82 -4.11 48.97
N GLN A 157 -39.54 -5.28 49.57
CA GLN A 157 -38.47 -6.17 49.10
C GLN A 157 -38.79 -6.78 47.72
N LYS A 158 -40.05 -7.11 47.46
CA LYS A 158 -40.49 -7.57 46.14
C LYS A 158 -40.34 -6.47 45.07
N GLU A 159 -40.73 -5.24 45.37
CA GLU A 159 -40.56 -4.09 44.46
C GLU A 159 -39.07 -3.80 44.17
N GLN A 160 -38.20 -3.91 45.18
CA GLN A 160 -36.75 -3.79 44.99
C GLN A 160 -36.17 -4.91 44.13
N ASN A 161 -36.58 -6.17 44.37
CA ASN A 161 -36.15 -7.30 43.55
C ASN A 161 -36.64 -7.18 42.10
N GLU A 162 -37.88 -6.73 41.87
CA GLU A 162 -38.42 -6.49 40.52
C GLU A 162 -37.63 -5.39 39.80
N LYS A 163 -37.26 -4.31 40.50
CA LYS A 163 -36.41 -3.25 39.94
C LYS A 163 -35.00 -3.78 39.59
N LEU A 164 -34.37 -4.52 40.49
CA LEU A 164 -33.05 -5.12 40.27
C LEU A 164 -33.07 -6.10 39.09
N LEU A 165 -34.11 -6.93 38.98
CA LEU A 165 -34.29 -7.84 37.85
C LEU A 165 -34.52 -7.08 36.53
N GLY A 166 -35.22 -5.94 36.57
CA GLY A 166 -35.37 -5.04 35.44
C GLY A 166 -34.04 -4.45 34.98
N GLU A 167 -33.24 -3.91 35.91
CA GLU A 167 -31.89 -3.40 35.63
C GLU A 167 -30.97 -4.51 35.09
N LEU A 168 -31.01 -5.70 35.69
CA LEU A 168 -30.25 -6.87 35.25
C LEU A 168 -30.60 -7.27 33.81
N ARG A 169 -31.88 -7.28 33.44
CA ARG A 169 -32.32 -7.58 32.06
C ARG A 169 -31.79 -6.55 31.07
N SER A 170 -31.91 -5.26 31.38
CA SER A 170 -31.37 -4.19 30.54
C SER A 170 -29.85 -4.31 30.37
N SER A 171 -29.12 -4.67 31.43
CA SER A 171 -27.68 -4.93 31.34
C SER A 171 -27.34 -6.15 30.48
N ILE A 172 -28.13 -7.23 30.56
CA ILE A 172 -27.96 -8.42 29.71
C ILE A 172 -28.23 -8.08 28.23
N GLU A 173 -29.28 -7.32 27.92
CA GLU A 173 -29.56 -6.86 26.56
C GLU A 173 -28.43 -6.00 26.01
N TYR A 174 -27.94 -5.03 26.79
CA TYR A 174 -26.80 -4.20 26.43
C TYR A 174 -25.51 -5.02 26.21
N LEU A 175 -25.21 -5.97 27.10
CA LEU A 175 -24.05 -6.85 26.96
C LEU A 175 -24.14 -7.74 25.72
N THR A 176 -25.35 -8.21 25.39
CA THR A 176 -25.59 -9.03 24.19
C THR A 176 -25.34 -8.22 22.91
N ASP A 177 -25.89 -7.01 22.84
CA ASP A 177 -25.69 -6.12 21.69
C ASP A 177 -24.22 -5.70 21.56
N PHE A 178 -23.58 -5.31 22.66
CA PHE A 178 -22.16 -4.97 22.70
C PHE A 178 -21.27 -6.15 22.27
N SER A 179 -21.55 -7.36 22.77
CA SER A 179 -20.84 -8.59 22.38
C SER A 179 -20.96 -8.83 20.88
N SER A 180 -22.19 -8.74 20.33
CA SER A 180 -22.45 -8.91 18.90
C SER A 180 -21.70 -7.90 18.03
N GLN A 181 -21.73 -6.62 18.40
CA GLN A 181 -21.02 -5.57 17.67
C GLN A 181 -19.50 -5.77 17.71
N LEU A 182 -18.96 -6.11 18.88
CA LEU A 182 -17.53 -6.31 19.04
C LEU A 182 -17.05 -7.57 18.28
N ARG A 183 -17.86 -8.64 18.24
CA ARG A 183 -17.59 -9.83 17.42
C ARG A 183 -17.51 -9.50 15.93
N GLN A 184 -18.44 -8.68 15.43
CA GLN A 184 -18.41 -8.22 14.05
C GLN A 184 -17.12 -7.42 13.75
N ASN A 185 -16.72 -6.53 14.67
CA ASN A 185 -15.48 -5.76 14.52
C ASN A 185 -14.23 -6.67 14.50
N ILE A 186 -14.20 -7.70 15.33
CA ILE A 186 -13.10 -8.68 15.36
C ILE A 186 -13.05 -9.51 14.08
N GLU A 187 -14.20 -9.91 13.53
CA GLU A 187 -14.26 -10.62 12.25
C GLU A 187 -13.73 -9.77 11.10
N VAL A 188 -14.10 -8.48 11.06
CA VAL A 188 -13.56 -7.52 10.08
C VAL A 188 -12.06 -7.35 10.28
N THR A 189 -11.60 -7.19 11.52
CA THR A 189 -10.16 -7.07 11.82
C THR A 189 -9.38 -8.31 11.37
N GLY A 190 -9.93 -9.51 11.56
CA GLY A 190 -9.33 -10.76 11.11
C GLY A 190 -9.33 -10.94 9.59
N ARG A 191 -10.28 -10.34 8.88
CA ARG A 191 -10.23 -10.23 7.41
C ARG A 191 -9.12 -9.28 6.97
N THR A 192 -9.08 -8.07 7.53
CA THR A 192 -8.02 -7.08 7.23
C THR A 192 -6.62 -7.62 7.51
N ALA A 193 -6.41 -8.34 8.61
CA ALA A 193 -5.14 -8.98 8.92
C ALA A 193 -4.71 -9.99 7.82
N ARG A 194 -5.64 -10.82 7.33
CA ARG A 194 -5.36 -11.75 6.22
C ARG A 194 -5.06 -11.01 4.92
N ASP A 195 -5.80 -9.96 4.61
CA ASP A 195 -5.55 -9.15 3.41
C ASP A 195 -4.17 -8.49 3.45
N ILE A 196 -3.78 -7.94 4.61
CA ILE A 196 -2.41 -7.43 4.84
C ILE A 196 -1.37 -8.54 4.58
N ALA A 197 -1.58 -9.76 5.07
CA ALA A 197 -0.62 -10.86 4.86
C ALA A 197 -0.44 -11.18 3.36
N VAL A 198 -1.54 -11.20 2.60
CA VAL A 198 -1.51 -11.42 1.14
C VAL A 198 -0.76 -10.29 0.44
N THR A 199 -1.07 -9.03 0.74
CA THR A 199 -0.38 -7.88 0.15
C THR A 199 1.11 -7.88 0.46
N PHE A 200 1.51 -8.16 1.70
CA PHE A 200 2.93 -8.20 2.07
C PHE A 200 3.67 -9.39 1.43
N HIS A 201 2.99 -10.51 1.17
CA HIS A 201 3.57 -11.61 0.40
C HIS A 201 3.82 -11.21 -1.07
N GLU A 202 2.90 -10.46 -1.68
CA GLU A 202 3.10 -9.90 -3.02
C GLU A 202 4.25 -8.88 -3.05
N ILE A 203 4.37 -8.03 -2.03
CA ILE A 203 5.50 -7.09 -1.89
C ILE A 203 6.82 -7.85 -1.76
N SER A 204 6.88 -8.92 -0.94
CA SER A 204 8.06 -9.77 -0.79
C SER A 204 8.51 -10.35 -2.15
N LYS A 205 7.56 -10.90 -2.91
CA LYS A 205 7.84 -11.40 -4.26
C LYS A 205 8.31 -10.30 -5.22
N GLY A 206 7.73 -9.10 -5.11
CA GLY A 206 8.16 -7.92 -5.85
C GLY A 206 9.61 -7.53 -5.54
N ALA A 207 10.00 -7.55 -4.26
CA ALA A 207 11.36 -7.28 -3.80
C ALA A 207 12.37 -8.32 -4.32
N GLU A 208 12.01 -9.61 -4.34
CA GLU A 208 12.86 -10.67 -4.91
C GLU A 208 13.10 -10.49 -6.42
N LEU A 209 12.04 -10.14 -7.16
CA LEU A 209 12.15 -9.81 -8.60
C LEU A 209 13.01 -8.56 -8.83
N GLN A 210 12.87 -7.56 -7.95
CA GLN A 210 13.67 -6.34 -8.00
C GLN A 210 15.15 -6.64 -7.73
N ALA A 211 15.48 -7.47 -6.74
CA ALA A 211 16.85 -7.90 -6.46
C ALA A 211 17.48 -8.65 -7.65
N THR A 212 16.71 -9.52 -8.31
CA THR A 212 17.14 -10.22 -9.53
C THR A 212 17.42 -9.22 -10.65
N SER A 213 16.52 -8.26 -10.88
CA SER A 213 16.67 -7.22 -11.91
C SER A 213 17.89 -6.34 -11.66
N ILE A 214 18.17 -6.01 -10.40
CA ILE A 214 19.36 -5.25 -10.00
C ILE A 214 20.65 -6.01 -10.33
N SER A 215 20.68 -7.32 -10.09
CA SER A 215 21.82 -8.16 -10.46
C SER A 215 22.05 -8.16 -11.98
N GLU A 216 20.98 -8.31 -12.76
CA GLU A 216 21.06 -8.28 -14.24
C GLU A 216 21.50 -6.90 -14.78
N ILE A 217 21.06 -5.82 -14.14
CA ILE A 217 21.52 -4.46 -14.44
C ILE A 217 23.02 -4.36 -14.17
N SER A 218 23.49 -4.74 -12.99
CA SER A 218 24.91 -4.71 -12.62
C SER A 218 25.80 -5.51 -13.61
N ASP A 219 25.37 -6.70 -14.00
CA ASP A 219 26.07 -7.50 -15.02
C ASP A 219 26.11 -6.80 -16.38
N SER A 220 25.00 -6.19 -16.78
CA SER A 220 24.92 -5.41 -18.03
C SER A 220 25.85 -4.21 -17.99
N MET A 221 25.95 -3.53 -16.84
CA MET A 221 26.85 -2.39 -16.66
C MET A 221 28.32 -2.79 -16.79
N ASN A 222 28.72 -3.90 -16.15
CA ASN A 222 30.08 -4.44 -16.28
C ASN A 222 30.43 -4.78 -17.75
N ARG A 223 29.46 -5.30 -18.51
CA ARG A 223 29.64 -5.58 -19.94
C ARG A 223 29.79 -4.30 -20.75
N ILE A 224 29.00 -3.26 -20.47
CA ILE A 224 29.09 -1.98 -21.17
C ILE A 224 30.44 -1.31 -20.86
N ASP A 225 30.90 -1.35 -19.61
CA ASP A 225 32.22 -0.83 -19.21
C ASP A 225 33.35 -1.49 -20.02
N SER A 226 33.33 -2.82 -20.12
CA SER A 226 34.27 -3.56 -20.97
C SER A 226 34.20 -3.13 -22.44
N TYR A 227 33.00 -2.93 -22.99
CA TYR A 227 32.83 -2.46 -24.38
C TYR A 227 33.34 -1.04 -24.59
N VAL A 228 33.16 -0.14 -23.62
CA VAL A 228 33.73 1.21 -23.68
C VAL A 228 35.25 1.14 -23.72
N GLY A 229 35.87 0.30 -22.88
CA GLY A 229 37.30 0.06 -22.90
C GLY A 229 37.81 -0.46 -24.25
N ASP A 230 37.09 -1.40 -24.87
CA ASP A 230 37.43 -1.93 -26.20
C ASP A 230 37.31 -0.87 -27.30
N VAL A 231 36.25 -0.06 -27.27
CA VAL A 231 36.06 1.05 -28.22
C VAL A 231 37.20 2.06 -28.10
N LEU A 232 37.59 2.45 -26.89
CA LEU A 232 38.71 3.36 -26.66
C LEU A 232 40.04 2.81 -27.20
N ARG A 233 40.29 1.51 -27.01
CA ARG A 233 41.49 0.84 -27.53
C ARG A 233 41.51 0.84 -29.06
N VAL A 234 40.41 0.48 -29.70
CA VAL A 234 40.28 0.52 -31.18
C VAL A 234 40.42 1.95 -31.69
N ASN A 235 39.80 2.92 -31.02
CA ASN A 235 39.87 4.33 -31.40
C ASN A 235 41.31 4.89 -31.32
N THR A 236 42.08 4.47 -30.31
CA THR A 236 43.50 4.80 -30.18
C THR A 236 44.30 4.23 -31.35
N TYR A 237 44.07 2.96 -31.69
CA TYR A 237 44.72 2.31 -32.84
C TYR A 237 44.39 3.00 -34.18
N VAL A 238 43.12 3.38 -34.40
CA VAL A 238 42.72 4.13 -35.60
C VAL A 238 43.39 5.50 -35.67
N THR A 239 43.55 6.18 -34.52
CA THR A 239 44.24 7.47 -34.44
C THR A 239 45.71 7.34 -34.82
N GLU A 240 46.40 6.29 -34.35
CA GLU A 240 47.77 5.99 -34.73
C GLU A 240 47.89 5.71 -36.23
N LEU A 241 47.00 4.86 -36.77
CA LEU A 241 46.97 4.52 -38.20
C LEU A 241 46.72 5.76 -39.08
N ALA A 242 45.82 6.65 -38.67
CA ALA A 242 45.58 7.92 -39.35
C ALA A 242 46.84 8.80 -39.32
N GLY A 243 47.57 8.81 -38.20
CA GLY A 243 48.86 9.49 -38.07
C GLY A 243 49.91 8.97 -39.05
N THR A 244 50.07 7.65 -39.16
CA THR A 244 50.97 7.01 -40.13
C THR A 244 50.55 7.30 -41.57
N ALA A 245 49.25 7.20 -41.88
CA ALA A 245 48.72 7.49 -43.21
C ALA A 245 48.98 8.95 -43.63
N ARG A 246 48.88 9.90 -42.67
CA ARG A 246 49.20 11.31 -42.91
C ARG A 246 50.67 11.46 -43.31
N GLN A 247 51.57 10.85 -42.56
CA GLN A 247 53.01 10.92 -42.82
C GLN A 247 53.38 10.34 -44.18
N GLU A 248 52.83 9.18 -44.55
CA GLU A 248 53.07 8.57 -45.86
C GLU A 248 52.48 9.40 -47.01
N THR A 249 51.32 10.03 -46.80
CA THR A 249 50.72 10.96 -47.78
C THR A 249 51.57 12.21 -47.98
N GLU A 250 52.10 12.80 -46.90
CA GLU A 250 53.00 13.95 -46.97
C GLU A 250 54.30 13.61 -47.70
N LYS A 251 54.88 12.45 -47.41
CA LYS A 251 56.07 11.92 -48.10
C LYS A 251 55.78 11.68 -49.59
N GLY A 252 54.63 11.08 -49.91
CA GLY A 252 54.17 10.89 -51.29
C GLY A 252 54.06 12.20 -52.06
N ASN A 253 53.44 13.22 -51.45
CA ASN A 253 53.34 14.55 -52.03
C ASN A 253 54.72 15.22 -52.23
N GLY A 254 55.64 15.02 -51.29
CA GLY A 254 57.03 15.46 -51.42
C GLY A 254 57.72 14.82 -52.64
N ASN A 255 57.57 13.51 -52.82
CA ASN A 255 58.13 12.80 -53.97
C ASN A 255 57.55 13.29 -55.30
N VAL A 256 56.24 13.60 -55.36
CA VAL A 256 55.61 14.17 -56.57
C VAL A 256 56.22 15.52 -56.92
N LYS A 257 56.45 16.39 -55.93
CA LYS A 257 57.12 17.68 -56.15
C LYS A 257 58.54 17.52 -56.69
N THR A 258 59.32 16.59 -56.12
CA THR A 258 60.67 16.29 -56.64
C THR A 258 60.62 15.77 -58.07
N LEU A 259 59.66 14.89 -58.38
CA LEU A 259 59.50 14.34 -59.72
C LEU A 259 59.09 15.45 -60.72
N PHE A 260 58.26 16.40 -60.31
CA PHE A 260 57.91 17.58 -61.12
C PHE A 260 59.16 18.41 -61.49
N THR A 261 60.03 18.71 -60.52
CA THR A 261 61.31 19.41 -60.78
C THR A 261 62.19 18.63 -61.76
N ASN A 262 62.30 17.30 -61.59
CA ASN A 262 63.09 16.48 -62.50
C ASN A 262 62.53 16.50 -63.93
N ILE A 263 61.21 16.52 -64.10
CA ILE A 263 60.58 16.61 -65.43
C ILE A 263 60.84 17.96 -66.08
N GLN A 264 60.83 19.07 -65.33
CA GLN A 264 61.21 20.38 -65.86
C GLN A 264 62.65 20.37 -66.39
N THR A 265 63.59 19.72 -65.69
CA THR A 265 64.96 19.57 -66.19
C THR A 265 65.03 18.74 -67.48
N VAL A 266 64.20 17.70 -67.62
CA VAL A 266 64.09 16.92 -68.86
C VAL A 266 63.54 17.76 -70.01
N GLU A 267 62.52 18.58 -69.76
CA GLU A 267 61.95 19.52 -70.73
C GLU A 267 63.00 20.53 -71.21
N GLU A 268 63.73 21.17 -70.28
CA GLU A 268 64.81 22.11 -70.59
C GLU A 268 65.92 21.45 -71.43
N THR A 269 66.29 20.22 -71.09
CA THR A 269 67.32 19.45 -71.82
C THR A 269 66.83 19.10 -73.23
N ALA A 270 65.57 18.71 -73.39
CA ALA A 270 64.97 18.40 -74.68
C ALA A 270 64.88 19.64 -75.57
N ALA A 271 64.47 20.79 -75.00
CA ALA A 271 64.43 22.08 -75.71
C ALA A 271 65.84 22.50 -76.20
N SER A 272 66.84 22.42 -75.33
CA SER A 272 68.24 22.69 -75.68
C SER A 272 68.75 21.78 -76.80
N THR A 273 68.44 20.47 -76.72
CA THR A 273 68.83 19.51 -77.75
C THR A 273 68.14 19.82 -79.10
N SER A 274 66.87 20.23 -79.07
CA SER A 274 66.15 20.66 -80.28
C SER A 274 66.83 21.84 -80.95
N GLN A 275 67.27 22.84 -80.16
CA GLN A 275 67.99 24.01 -80.67
C GLN A 275 69.34 23.63 -81.30
N VAL A 276 70.07 22.69 -80.68
CA VAL A 276 71.33 22.18 -81.24
C VAL A 276 71.10 21.46 -82.58
N MET A 277 70.03 20.66 -82.69
CA MET A 277 69.70 19.98 -83.95
C MET A 277 69.29 20.96 -85.06
N GLU A 278 68.58 22.03 -84.72
CA GLU A 278 68.23 23.09 -85.66
C GLU A 278 69.49 23.81 -86.19
N GLN A 279 70.42 24.16 -85.30
CA GLN A 279 71.70 24.75 -85.69
C GLN A 279 72.54 23.79 -86.56
N LEU A 280 72.57 22.50 -86.21
CA LEU A 280 73.27 21.48 -86.98
C LEU A 280 72.70 21.35 -88.39
N ASN A 281 71.36 21.30 -88.53
CA ASN A 281 70.69 21.27 -89.82
C ASN A 281 70.99 22.52 -90.67
N SER A 282 71.01 23.70 -90.05
CA SER A 282 71.43 24.95 -90.72
C SER A 282 72.85 24.86 -91.25
N LYS A 283 73.80 24.36 -90.43
CA LYS A 283 75.21 24.21 -90.82
C LYS A 283 75.40 23.18 -91.95
N MET A 284 74.64 22.09 -91.94
CA MET A 284 74.64 21.16 -93.08
C MET A 284 74.13 21.81 -94.37
N GLY A 285 73.14 22.70 -94.29
CA GLY A 285 72.67 23.49 -95.45
C GLY A 285 73.74 24.44 -96.01
N GLU A 286 74.51 25.09 -95.13
CA GLU A 286 75.68 25.89 -95.55
C GLU A 286 76.73 25.03 -96.28
N ILE A 287 77.02 23.83 -95.75
CA ILE A 287 77.99 22.90 -96.37
C ILE A 287 77.51 22.42 -97.74
N ASP A 288 76.23 22.08 -97.91
CA ASP A 288 75.67 21.68 -99.21
C ASP A 288 75.84 22.78 -100.28
N THR A 289 75.71 24.04 -99.88
CA THR A 289 75.93 25.20 -100.76
C THR A 289 77.39 25.27 -101.21
N ILE A 290 78.33 25.04 -100.29
CA ILE A 290 79.77 25.00 -100.58
C ILE A 290 80.11 23.82 -101.51
N LEU A 291 79.56 22.63 -101.25
CA LEU A 291 79.78 21.45 -102.10
C LEU A 291 79.24 21.65 -103.51
N SER A 292 78.09 22.29 -103.65
CA SER A 292 77.51 22.63 -104.96
C SER A 292 78.45 23.57 -105.74
N ALA A 293 79.02 24.58 -105.07
CA ALA A 293 80.00 25.46 -105.68
C ALA A 293 81.30 24.73 -106.07
N ILE A 294 81.79 23.79 -105.24
CA ILE A 294 82.96 22.96 -105.57
C ILE A 294 82.69 22.07 -106.79
N GLN A 295 81.51 21.46 -106.87
CA GLN A 295 81.10 20.67 -108.04
C GLN A 295 81.05 21.53 -109.30
N GLU A 296 80.53 22.75 -109.21
CA GLU A 296 80.50 23.71 -110.32
C GLU A 296 81.92 24.09 -110.76
N ILE A 297 82.81 24.43 -109.82
CA ILE A 297 84.22 24.76 -110.09
C ILE A 297 84.94 23.55 -110.70
N ALA A 298 84.72 22.34 -110.18
CA ALA A 298 85.31 21.11 -110.69
C ALA A 298 84.85 20.82 -112.12
N SER A 299 83.54 20.97 -112.40
CA SER A 299 82.97 20.84 -113.74
C SER A 299 83.55 21.87 -114.72
N GLN A 300 83.64 23.14 -114.32
CA GLN A 300 84.28 24.20 -115.11
C GLN A 300 85.77 23.90 -115.37
N THR A 301 86.51 23.43 -114.36
CA THR A 301 87.93 23.08 -114.46
C THR A 301 88.13 21.87 -115.38
N ASN A 302 87.24 20.88 -115.31
CA ASN A 302 87.22 19.73 -116.19
C ASN A 302 87.03 20.17 -117.66
N LEU A 303 86.06 21.05 -117.93
CA LEU A 303 85.87 21.63 -119.26
C LEU A 303 87.07 22.46 -119.75
N LEU A 304 87.66 23.29 -118.88
CA LEU A 304 88.85 24.08 -119.22
C LEU A 304 90.05 23.19 -119.58
N SER A 305 90.30 22.16 -118.78
CA SER A 305 91.40 21.22 -118.99
C SER A 305 91.19 20.32 -120.20
N LEU A 306 89.94 19.98 -120.53
CA LEU A 306 89.60 19.30 -121.77
C LEU A 306 89.91 20.18 -122.98
N ASN A 307 89.50 21.45 -122.97
CA ASN A 307 89.82 22.41 -124.02
C ASN A 307 91.34 22.60 -124.17
N ALA A 308 92.07 22.71 -123.05
CA ALA A 308 93.52 22.80 -123.05
C ALA A 308 94.20 21.52 -123.59
N SER A 309 93.68 20.33 -123.28
CA SER A 309 94.17 19.06 -123.81
C SER A 309 93.96 18.96 -125.33
N ILE A 310 92.81 19.43 -125.82
CA ILE A 310 92.50 19.50 -127.26
C ILE A 310 93.48 20.44 -127.97
N GLU A 311 93.72 21.64 -127.44
CA GLU A 311 94.62 22.61 -128.07
C GLU A 311 96.09 22.17 -127.98
N ALA A 312 96.49 21.50 -126.90
CA ALA A 312 97.80 20.88 -126.78
C ALA A 312 98.02 19.74 -127.79
N ALA A 313 97.00 18.92 -128.06
CA ALA A 313 97.04 17.91 -129.12
C ALA A 313 97.14 18.55 -130.52
N ARG A 314 96.51 19.71 -130.72
CA ARG A 314 96.53 20.49 -131.97
C ARG A 314 97.91 21.08 -132.26
N ALA A 315 98.69 21.43 -131.24
CA ALA A 315 100.05 21.94 -131.36
C ALA A 315 101.13 20.86 -131.65
N GLY A 316 100.76 19.57 -131.73
CA GLY A 316 101.66 18.48 -132.11
C GLY A 316 102.82 18.24 -131.12
N GLU A 317 104.05 18.04 -131.62
CA GLU A 317 105.24 17.77 -130.77
C GLU A 317 105.51 18.89 -129.75
N ALA A 318 105.24 20.17 -130.08
CA ALA A 318 105.44 21.30 -129.18
C ALA A 318 104.44 21.34 -128.01
N GLY A 319 103.29 20.68 -128.14
CA GLY A 319 102.21 20.66 -127.13
C GLY A 319 102.25 19.48 -126.16
N LYS A 320 103.16 18.50 -126.33
CA LYS A 320 103.21 17.27 -125.51
C LYS A 320 103.29 17.56 -124.00
N GLY A 321 104.14 18.50 -123.57
CA GLY A 321 104.27 18.87 -122.15
C GLY A 321 102.99 19.49 -121.58
N PHE A 322 102.33 20.36 -122.35
CA PHE A 322 101.04 20.96 -121.97
C PHE A 322 99.91 19.94 -121.93
N SER A 323 99.91 18.97 -122.85
CA SER A 323 98.90 17.90 -122.88
C SER A 323 98.94 17.02 -121.64
N VAL A 324 100.13 16.74 -121.10
CA VAL A 324 100.28 15.97 -119.85
C VAL A 324 99.71 16.77 -118.67
N VAL A 325 100.05 18.05 -118.56
CA VAL A 325 99.52 18.93 -117.49
C VAL A 325 98.00 19.06 -117.59
N ALA A 326 97.46 19.29 -118.78
CA ALA A 326 96.02 19.40 -118.98
C ALA A 326 95.28 18.09 -118.65
N THR A 327 95.85 16.94 -118.98
CA THR A 327 95.29 15.63 -118.59
C THR A 327 95.30 15.43 -117.08
N GLU A 328 96.35 15.89 -116.39
CA GLU A 328 96.44 15.79 -114.94
C GLU A 328 95.45 16.72 -114.23
N ILE A 329 95.28 17.96 -114.72
CA ILE A 329 94.24 18.89 -114.24
C ILE A 329 92.84 18.28 -114.43
N ARG A 330 92.59 17.63 -115.58
CA ARG A 330 91.32 16.94 -115.85
C ARG A 330 91.03 15.86 -114.81
N LYS A 331 92.02 15.01 -114.51
CA LYS A 331 91.88 13.97 -113.47
C LYS A 331 91.64 14.58 -112.09
N LEU A 332 92.35 15.66 -111.72
CA LEU A 332 92.12 16.36 -110.45
C LEU A 332 90.70 16.95 -110.36
N ALA A 333 90.20 17.51 -111.46
CA ALA A 333 88.85 18.04 -111.54
C ALA A 333 87.78 16.93 -111.38
N GLU A 334 87.90 15.83 -112.11
CA GLU A 334 87.02 14.65 -111.97
C GLU A 334 87.09 14.05 -110.55
N HIS A 335 88.28 14.03 -109.95
CA HIS A 335 88.46 13.56 -108.57
C HIS A 335 87.81 14.50 -107.54
N SER A 336 87.89 15.82 -107.76
CA SER A 336 87.26 16.84 -106.91
C SER A 336 85.74 16.78 -107.00
N GLU A 337 85.18 16.61 -108.21
CA GLU A 337 83.75 16.43 -108.42
C GLU A 337 83.23 15.17 -107.71
N ARG A 338 83.95 14.05 -107.84
CA ARG A 338 83.61 12.80 -107.16
C ARG A 338 83.66 12.95 -105.64
N SER A 339 84.72 13.54 -105.12
CA SER A 339 84.87 13.79 -103.67
C SER A 339 83.75 14.68 -103.14
N ALA A 340 83.40 15.75 -103.86
CA ALA A 340 82.30 16.62 -103.47
C ALA A 340 80.94 15.89 -103.48
N LYS A 341 80.71 14.99 -104.45
CA LYS A 341 79.52 14.13 -104.50
C LYS A 341 79.47 13.14 -103.33
N ASP A 342 80.59 12.51 -102.99
CA ASP A 342 80.67 11.58 -101.86
C ASP A 342 80.39 12.32 -100.53
N ILE A 343 80.96 13.52 -100.33
CA ILE A 343 80.68 14.33 -99.14
C ILE A 343 79.20 14.78 -99.11
N SER A 344 78.59 15.09 -100.25
CA SER A 344 77.16 15.41 -100.33
C SER A 344 76.29 14.22 -99.91
N GLY A 345 76.68 12.99 -100.27
CA GLY A 345 76.03 11.77 -99.77
C GLY A 345 76.07 11.67 -98.24
N ILE A 346 77.25 11.90 -97.64
CA ILE A 346 77.43 11.92 -96.18
C ILE A 346 76.57 13.02 -95.54
N MET A 347 76.48 14.22 -96.14
CA MET A 347 75.61 15.29 -95.64
C MET A 347 74.13 14.91 -95.68
N GLY A 348 73.70 14.19 -96.73
CA GLY A 348 72.35 13.64 -96.82
C GLY A 348 72.02 12.66 -95.69
N GLU A 349 72.96 11.76 -95.38
CA GLU A 349 72.83 10.81 -94.26
C GLU A 349 72.78 11.52 -92.91
N LEU A 350 73.66 12.51 -92.67
CA LEU A 350 73.67 13.29 -91.44
C LEU A 350 72.38 14.09 -91.26
N ARG A 351 71.83 14.68 -92.34
CA ARG A 351 70.56 15.41 -92.28
C ARG A 351 69.41 14.46 -91.95
N ALA A 352 69.38 13.26 -92.53
CA ALA A 352 68.38 12.24 -92.19
C ALA A 352 68.48 11.84 -90.71
N GLN A 353 69.69 11.65 -90.18
CA GLN A 353 69.90 11.36 -88.75
C GLN A 353 69.45 12.53 -87.85
N SER A 354 69.79 13.76 -88.18
CA SER A 354 69.38 14.95 -87.41
C SER A 354 67.85 15.12 -87.38
N ASN A 355 67.17 14.89 -88.50
CA ASN A 355 65.71 14.89 -88.57
C ASN A 355 65.09 13.77 -87.72
N ASN A 356 65.68 12.58 -87.72
CA ASN A 356 65.24 11.48 -86.86
C ASN A 356 65.37 11.85 -85.37
N VAL A 357 66.50 12.41 -84.96
CA VAL A 357 66.70 12.88 -83.57
C VAL A 357 65.67 13.96 -83.20
N SER A 358 65.39 14.91 -84.10
CA SER A 358 64.38 15.95 -83.88
C SER A 358 62.98 15.37 -83.68
N ALA A 359 62.60 14.35 -84.48
CA ALA A 359 61.32 13.65 -84.31
C ALA A 359 61.24 12.92 -82.96
N GLN A 360 62.33 12.29 -82.50
CA GLN A 360 62.38 11.65 -81.18
C GLN A 360 62.25 12.66 -80.03
N ILE A 361 62.86 13.84 -80.15
CA ILE A 361 62.70 14.92 -79.17
C ILE A 361 61.24 15.37 -79.09
N GLN A 362 60.56 15.49 -80.22
CA GLN A 362 59.14 15.88 -80.25
C GLN A 362 58.24 14.85 -79.56
N LEU A 363 58.51 13.55 -79.75
CA LEU A 363 57.83 12.46 -79.02
C LEU A 363 58.15 12.49 -77.51
N SER A 364 59.39 12.82 -77.15
CA SER A 364 59.80 13.00 -75.75
C SER A 364 59.02 14.13 -75.08
N ASN A 365 58.86 15.28 -75.75
CA ASN A 365 58.09 16.41 -75.24
C ASN A 365 56.61 16.06 -75.01
N GLN A 366 55.99 15.33 -75.94
CA GLN A 366 54.61 14.82 -75.75
C GLN A 366 54.50 13.87 -74.55
N SER A 367 55.54 13.07 -74.28
CA SER A 367 55.58 12.17 -73.13
C SER A 367 55.75 12.93 -71.82
N VAL A 368 56.58 13.98 -71.82
CA VAL A 368 56.74 14.91 -70.70
C VAL A 368 55.42 15.58 -70.34
N GLU A 369 54.69 16.11 -71.32
CA GLU A 369 53.38 16.76 -71.11
C GLU A 369 52.38 15.81 -70.44
N LYS A 370 52.30 14.55 -70.91
CA LYS A 370 51.46 13.52 -70.30
C LYS A 370 51.86 13.22 -68.85
N CYS A 371 53.15 13.16 -68.56
CA CYS A 371 53.63 12.95 -67.19
C CYS A 371 53.25 14.11 -66.27
N VAL A 372 53.34 15.36 -66.73
CA VAL A 372 52.94 16.55 -65.96
C VAL A 372 51.44 16.48 -65.61
N LEU A 373 50.58 16.12 -66.57
CA LEU A 373 49.15 15.95 -66.31
C LEU A 373 48.88 14.86 -65.28
N ALA A 374 49.51 13.68 -65.44
CA ALA A 374 49.36 12.56 -64.51
C ALA A 374 49.83 12.91 -63.09
N MET A 375 50.91 13.68 -62.95
CA MET A 375 51.37 14.18 -61.65
C MET A 375 50.35 15.09 -60.97
N GLY A 376 49.70 15.97 -61.73
CA GLY A 376 48.65 16.84 -61.21
C GLY A 376 47.47 16.04 -60.64
N GLU A 377 47.07 14.96 -61.31
CA GLU A 377 46.03 14.04 -60.82
C GLU A 377 46.46 13.31 -59.53
N VAL A 378 47.73 12.90 -59.43
CA VAL A 378 48.28 12.27 -58.22
C VAL A 378 48.34 13.28 -57.06
N GLU A 379 48.72 14.53 -57.31
CA GLU A 379 48.75 15.58 -56.30
C GLU A 379 47.35 15.83 -55.70
N GLU A 380 46.33 15.96 -56.57
CA GLU A 380 44.95 16.15 -56.12
C GLU A 380 44.42 14.92 -55.36
N SER A 381 44.82 13.72 -55.76
CA SER A 381 44.51 12.48 -55.04
C SER A 381 45.09 12.49 -53.62
N PHE A 382 46.37 12.84 -53.46
CA PHE A 382 46.98 12.97 -52.14
C PHE A 382 46.33 14.06 -51.29
N ARG A 383 45.95 15.19 -51.90
CA ARG A 383 45.22 16.26 -51.21
C ARG A 383 43.86 15.80 -50.68
N THR A 384 43.15 15.00 -51.47
CA THR A 384 41.87 14.41 -51.06
C THR A 384 42.06 13.37 -49.96
N ILE A 385 43.07 12.51 -50.06
CA ILE A 385 43.44 11.55 -49.00
C ILE A 385 43.76 12.29 -47.70
N HIS A 386 44.53 13.38 -47.74
CA HIS A 386 44.86 14.19 -46.57
C HIS A 386 43.59 14.74 -45.88
N ARG A 387 42.63 15.24 -46.66
CA ARG A 387 41.33 15.71 -46.15
C ARG A 387 40.53 14.60 -45.47
N HIS A 388 40.54 13.40 -46.04
CA HIS A 388 39.87 12.24 -45.42
C HIS A 388 40.55 11.82 -44.12
N ILE A 389 41.88 11.83 -44.07
CA ILE A 389 42.64 11.53 -42.84
C ILE A 389 42.31 12.53 -41.73
N GLN A 390 42.20 13.83 -42.06
CA GLN A 390 41.77 14.84 -41.10
C GLN A 390 40.36 14.56 -40.57
N GLY A 391 39.41 14.22 -41.44
CA GLY A 391 38.06 13.84 -41.03
C GLY A 391 38.02 12.60 -40.13
N VAL A 392 38.93 11.64 -40.36
CA VAL A 392 39.10 10.49 -39.45
C VAL A 392 39.60 10.95 -38.08
N SER A 393 40.60 11.83 -38.02
CA SER A 393 41.10 12.37 -36.73
C SER A 393 40.03 13.11 -35.94
N GLU A 394 39.22 13.95 -36.59
CA GLU A 394 38.10 14.65 -35.94
C GLU A 394 37.05 13.66 -35.41
N THR A 395 36.79 12.60 -36.18
CA THR A 395 35.85 11.54 -35.77
C THR A 395 36.37 10.76 -34.57
N THR A 396 37.66 10.40 -34.55
CA THR A 396 38.24 9.66 -33.42
C THR A 396 38.27 10.48 -32.14
N GLU A 397 38.53 11.80 -32.22
CA GLU A 397 38.40 12.70 -31.07
C GLU A 397 36.94 12.75 -30.55
N SER A 398 35.96 12.84 -31.44
CA SER A 398 34.55 12.82 -31.07
C SER A 398 34.14 11.50 -30.40
N VAL A 399 34.60 10.37 -30.93
CA VAL A 399 34.36 9.04 -30.34
C VAL A 399 34.97 8.96 -28.95
N LYS A 400 36.20 9.44 -28.76
CA LYS A 400 36.85 9.47 -27.45
C LYS A 400 36.03 10.25 -26.41
N ALA A 401 35.62 11.48 -26.75
CA ALA A 401 34.82 12.31 -25.85
C ALA A 401 33.49 11.66 -25.47
N LYS A 402 32.81 11.00 -26.43
CA LYS A 402 31.56 10.27 -26.17
C LYS A 402 31.78 9.04 -25.28
N SER A 403 32.87 8.31 -25.49
CA SER A 403 33.25 7.18 -24.63
C SER A 403 33.54 7.62 -23.19
N GLU A 404 34.23 8.74 -22.99
CA GLU A 404 34.47 9.33 -21.65
C GLU A 404 33.16 9.76 -20.97
N SER A 405 32.24 10.38 -21.72
CA SER A 405 30.89 10.72 -21.20
C SER A 405 30.09 9.47 -20.83
N LEU A 406 30.23 8.38 -21.59
CA LEU A 406 29.55 7.13 -21.33
C LEU A 406 30.09 6.46 -20.06
N ASP A 407 31.42 6.46 -19.85
CA ASP A 407 32.06 6.00 -18.60
C ASP A 407 31.51 6.75 -17.36
N SER A 408 31.38 8.08 -17.45
CA SER A 408 30.78 8.87 -16.37
C SER A 408 29.32 8.48 -16.11
N THR A 409 28.55 8.22 -17.17
CA THR A 409 27.13 7.82 -17.05
C THR A 409 27.01 6.43 -16.42
N LEU A 410 27.91 5.50 -16.76
CA LEU A 410 27.96 4.18 -16.13
C LEU A 410 28.25 4.29 -14.63
N LYS A 411 29.16 5.16 -14.20
CA LYS A 411 29.43 5.36 -12.77
C LYS A 411 28.19 5.88 -12.02
N GLU A 412 27.44 6.80 -12.63
CA GLU A 412 26.20 7.32 -12.04
C GLU A 412 25.13 6.24 -11.92
N VAL A 413 24.89 5.49 -13.00
CA VAL A 413 23.91 4.39 -13.00
C VAL A 413 24.31 3.29 -12.00
N SER A 414 25.61 3.07 -11.79
CA SER A 414 26.10 2.07 -10.84
C SER A 414 25.76 2.48 -9.41
N ALA A 415 26.04 3.74 -9.07
CA ALA A 415 25.70 4.30 -7.76
C ALA A 415 24.18 4.31 -7.50
N GLN A 416 23.37 4.60 -8.52
CA GLN A 416 21.91 4.51 -8.42
C GLN A 416 21.46 3.05 -8.21
N THR A 417 22.06 2.10 -8.93
CA THR A 417 21.76 0.67 -8.80
C THR A 417 22.09 0.15 -7.40
N GLU A 418 23.23 0.55 -6.83
CA GLU A 418 23.59 0.26 -5.42
C GLU A 418 22.57 0.86 -4.43
N THR A 419 22.11 2.08 -4.68
CA THR A 419 21.07 2.71 -3.85
C THR A 419 19.76 1.93 -3.91
N VAL A 420 19.34 1.51 -5.09
CA VAL A 420 18.13 0.69 -5.27
C VAL A 420 18.29 -0.68 -4.60
N ALA A 421 19.49 -1.27 -4.64
CA ALA A 421 19.81 -2.51 -3.93
C ALA A 421 19.60 -2.36 -2.42
N ALA A 422 20.17 -1.31 -1.82
CA ALA A 422 20.02 -1.03 -0.39
C ALA A 422 18.55 -0.82 0.01
N VAL A 423 17.77 -0.08 -0.79
CA VAL A 423 16.33 0.13 -0.54
C VAL A 423 15.55 -1.18 -0.67
N THR A 424 15.93 -2.07 -1.59
CA THR A 424 15.29 -3.38 -1.78
C THR A 424 15.55 -4.30 -0.59
N GLU A 425 16.77 -4.29 -0.04
CA GLU A 425 17.12 -5.03 1.18
C GLU A 425 16.34 -4.50 2.40
N GLU A 426 16.29 -3.17 2.59
CA GLU A 426 15.52 -2.54 3.66
C GLU A 426 14.02 -2.86 3.56
N SER A 427 13.48 -2.82 2.33
CA SER A 427 12.08 -3.15 2.07
C SER A 427 11.79 -4.61 2.40
N SER A 428 12.69 -5.53 2.06
CA SER A 428 12.55 -6.96 2.38
C SER A 428 12.53 -7.19 3.90
N ALA A 429 13.44 -6.55 4.64
CA ALA A 429 13.45 -6.60 6.10
C ALA A 429 12.17 -6.00 6.72
N GLY A 430 11.68 -4.88 6.18
CA GLY A 430 10.43 -4.25 6.62
C GLY A 430 9.20 -5.12 6.37
N VAL A 431 9.19 -5.86 5.27
CA VAL A 431 8.14 -6.84 4.93
C VAL A 431 8.14 -8.00 5.92
N GLU A 432 9.30 -8.58 6.22
CA GLU A 432 9.43 -9.66 7.22
C GLU A 432 8.90 -9.22 8.59
N GLN A 433 9.35 -8.06 9.09
CA GLN A 433 8.90 -7.53 10.38
C GLN A 433 7.39 -7.29 10.41
N THR A 434 6.80 -6.80 9.31
CA THR A 434 5.36 -6.54 9.24
C THR A 434 4.56 -7.84 9.19
N LEU A 435 5.05 -8.86 8.47
CA LEU A 435 4.44 -10.18 8.46
C LEU A 435 4.45 -10.82 9.85
N GLU A 436 5.57 -10.73 10.58
CA GLU A 436 5.65 -11.22 11.97
C GLU A 436 4.63 -10.52 12.89
N SER A 437 4.53 -9.20 12.82
CA SER A 437 3.57 -8.42 13.60
C SER A 437 2.12 -8.80 13.25
N ASN A 438 1.83 -9.03 11.97
CA ASN A 438 0.52 -9.44 11.51
C ASN A 438 0.16 -10.88 11.94
N MET A 439 1.13 -11.79 12.01
CA MET A 439 0.95 -13.12 12.58
C MET A 439 0.64 -13.05 14.08
N GLU A 440 1.26 -12.14 14.83
CA GLU A 440 0.90 -11.89 16.23
C GLU A 440 -0.53 -11.33 16.35
N GLN A 441 -0.90 -10.37 15.51
CA GLN A 441 -2.24 -9.79 15.49
C GLN A 441 -3.31 -10.85 15.20
N THR A 442 -3.05 -11.76 14.26
CA THR A 442 -3.95 -12.88 13.94
C THR A 442 -4.13 -13.81 15.15
N ARG A 443 -3.05 -14.17 15.85
CA ARG A 443 -3.12 -14.96 17.09
C ARG A 443 -3.93 -14.28 18.19
N ARG A 444 -3.81 -12.95 18.33
CA ARG A 444 -4.60 -12.17 19.30
C ARG A 444 -6.08 -12.17 18.94
N ILE A 445 -6.41 -12.07 17.65
CA ILE A 445 -7.79 -12.13 17.16
C ILE A 445 -8.41 -13.50 17.46
N GLU A 446 -7.69 -14.59 17.22
CA GLU A 446 -8.13 -15.95 17.57
C GLU A 446 -8.41 -16.09 19.08
N GLY A 447 -7.53 -15.55 19.93
CA GLY A 447 -7.74 -15.53 21.38
C GLY A 447 -8.98 -14.74 21.81
N ILE A 448 -9.22 -13.58 21.20
CA ILE A 448 -10.42 -12.77 21.47
C ILE A 448 -11.70 -13.52 21.06
N VAL A 449 -11.67 -14.23 19.92
CA VAL A 449 -12.81 -15.07 19.49
C VAL A 449 -13.12 -16.16 20.52
N GLU A 450 -12.10 -16.79 21.12
CA GLU A 450 -12.31 -17.77 22.19
C GLU A 450 -12.90 -17.14 23.48
N GLU A 451 -12.52 -15.90 23.80
CA GLU A 451 -13.09 -15.16 24.93
C GLU A 451 -14.57 -14.81 24.73
N PHE A 452 -15.01 -14.57 23.50
CA PHE A 452 -16.42 -14.36 23.19
C PHE A 452 -17.29 -15.57 23.47
N ASP A 453 -16.80 -16.78 23.19
CA ASP A 453 -17.56 -17.99 23.50
C ASP A 453 -17.81 -18.12 25.02
N LYS A 454 -16.85 -17.68 25.84
CA LYS A 454 -17.01 -17.62 27.31
C LYS A 454 -17.99 -16.52 27.74
N LEU A 455 -17.93 -15.35 27.10
CA LEU A 455 -18.85 -14.24 27.36
C LEU A 455 -20.29 -14.62 27.03
N ASP A 456 -20.52 -15.28 25.88
CA ASP A 456 -21.84 -15.75 25.46
C ASP A 456 -22.41 -16.77 26.44
N GLN A 457 -21.58 -17.68 26.98
CA GLN A 457 -21.98 -18.60 28.05
C GLN A 457 -22.37 -17.87 29.34
N MET A 458 -21.63 -16.82 29.73
CA MET A 458 -21.95 -16.02 30.92
C MET A 458 -23.26 -15.25 30.75
N ILE A 459 -23.48 -14.64 29.58
CA ILE A 459 -24.73 -13.94 29.23
C ILE A 459 -25.91 -14.92 29.28
N ALA A 460 -25.76 -16.12 28.70
CA ALA A 460 -26.79 -17.16 28.73
C ALA A 460 -27.13 -17.61 30.17
N ASN A 461 -26.11 -17.82 31.01
CA ASN A 461 -26.30 -18.18 32.42
C ASN A 461 -26.99 -17.07 33.23
N LEU A 462 -26.60 -15.81 33.04
CA LEU A 462 -27.24 -14.65 33.68
C LEU A 462 -28.69 -14.48 33.25
N SER A 463 -28.98 -14.70 31.96
CA SER A 463 -30.35 -14.69 31.42
C SER A 463 -31.22 -15.77 32.06
N LEU A 464 -30.69 -16.98 32.23
CA LEU A 464 -31.38 -18.09 32.88
C LEU A 464 -31.64 -17.82 34.37
N LEU A 465 -30.68 -17.23 35.09
CA LEU A 465 -30.86 -16.80 36.48
C LEU A 465 -31.93 -15.71 36.62
N ALA A 466 -31.97 -14.75 35.69
CA ALA A 466 -32.98 -13.68 35.67
C ALA A 466 -34.39 -14.17 35.29
N GLN A 467 -34.51 -15.33 34.63
CA GLN A 467 -35.79 -15.97 34.32
C GLN A 467 -36.31 -16.85 35.46
N ASN A 468 -35.43 -17.53 36.20
CA ASN A 468 -35.79 -18.47 37.26
C ASN A 468 -36.23 -17.81 38.60
N GLN A 469 -36.24 -16.48 38.70
CA GLN A 469 -36.71 -15.73 39.89
C GLN A 469 -38.14 -15.17 39.75
N LYS A 470 -38.90 -15.60 38.74
CA LYS A 470 -40.36 -15.43 38.70
C LYS A 470 -41.04 -16.42 39.64
#